data_AF-A0A7L8SDD7-F1
#
_entry.id   AF-A0A7L8SDD7-F1
#
_cell.length_a   1.000
_cell.length_b   1.000
_cell.length_c   1.000
_cell.angle_alpha   90.00
_cell.angle_beta   90.00
_cell.angle_gamma   90.00
#
_symmetry.space_group_name_H-M   'P 1'
#
loop_
_entity.id
_entity.type
_entity.pdbx_description
1 polymer ?
#
loop_
_entity_poly.entity_id
_entity_poly.type
_entity_poly.pdbx_seq_one_letter_code
_entity_poly.pdbx_strand_id
1 'polypeptide(L)' 'MSRQYIDCREYPSTMNCSVALCADSEGELLDAAVQHAVAVHGHTDTPELRQQLASMFKAGTPPVELAKTPA' A
#
# COMPACT_ATOMS: atom_id res chain seq x y z
N MET A 1 -12.36 12.16 -8.51
CA MET A 1 -11.87 10.94 -7.83
C MET A 1 -11.28 11.38 -6.50
N SER A 2 -11.57 10.66 -5.42
CA SER A 2 -11.02 10.97 -4.10
C SER A 2 -9.62 10.37 -3.99
N ARG A 3 -8.69 11.10 -3.36
CA ARG A 3 -7.35 10.59 -2.99
C ARG A 3 -7.48 9.21 -2.33
N GLN A 4 -6.60 8.29 -2.68
CA GLN A 4 -6.53 6.96 -2.09
C GLN A 4 -5.13 6.68 -1.58
N TYR A 5 -5.00 5.73 -0.67
CA TYR A 5 -3.72 5.33 -0.12
C TYR A 5 -3.65 3.83 0.21
N ILE A 6 -2.42 3.33 0.24
CA ILE A 6 -2.03 2.04 0.81
C ILE A 6 -0.94 2.30 1.84
N ASP A 7 -1.05 1.68 3.01
CA ASP A 7 -0.12 1.89 4.12
C ASP A 7 0.59 0.58 4.45
N CYS A 8 1.85 0.46 4.04
CA CYS A 8 2.63 -0.76 4.25
C CYS A 8 2.88 -1.02 5.74
N ARG A 9 2.73 -0.01 6.60
CA ARG A 9 2.90 -0.15 8.05
C ARG A 9 1.80 -1.00 8.69
N GLU A 10 0.64 -1.10 8.04
CA GLU A 10 -0.49 -1.90 8.52
C GLU A 10 -0.32 -3.40 8.22
N TYR A 11 0.67 -3.75 7.39
CA TYR A 11 0.94 -5.12 6.95
C TYR A 11 2.35 -5.51 7.35
N PRO A 12 2.57 -5.88 8.63
CA PRO A 12 3.89 -6.20 9.13
C PRO A 12 4.48 -7.37 8.33
N SER A 13 5.64 -7.09 7.74
CA SER A 13 6.43 -7.99 6.92
C SER A 13 7.87 -7.96 7.45
N THR A 14 8.71 -8.90 7.00
CA THR A 14 10.13 -8.94 7.38
C THR A 14 10.87 -7.63 7.06
N MET A 15 10.41 -6.88 6.05
CA MET A 15 11.00 -5.60 5.64
C MET A 15 10.62 -4.41 6.55
N ASN A 16 9.63 -4.53 7.43
CA ASN A 16 9.21 -3.49 8.39
C ASN A 16 9.09 -2.09 7.76
N CYS A 17 8.41 -2.00 6.62
CA CYS A 17 8.32 -0.78 5.84
C CYS A 17 7.58 0.32 6.60
N SER A 18 8.19 1.52 6.66
CA SER A 18 7.57 2.72 7.25
C SER A 18 6.80 3.56 6.22
N VAL A 19 6.60 3.04 5.01
CA VAL A 19 6.08 3.80 3.87
C VAL A 19 4.55 3.69 3.78
N ALA A 20 3.92 4.80 3.40
CA ALA A 20 2.54 4.84 2.95
C ALA A 20 2.52 5.60 1.62
N LEU A 21 1.84 5.05 0.63
CA LEU A 21 1.74 5.60 -0.72
C LEU A 21 0.33 6.14 -0.91
N CYS A 22 0.19 7.29 -1.57
CA CYS A 22 -1.11 7.87 -1.88
C CYS A 22 -1.09 8.54 -3.25
N ALA A 23 -2.23 8.49 -3.95
CA ALA A 23 -2.41 9.10 -5.26
C ALA A 23 -3.88 9.51 -5.48
N ASP A 24 -4.11 10.33 -6.50
CA ASP A 24 -5.47 10.77 -6.88
C ASP A 24 -6.15 9.80 -7.87
N SER A 25 -5.41 8.82 -8.41
CA SER A 25 -5.93 7.74 -9.25
C SER A 25 -5.53 6.36 -8.73
N GLU A 26 -6.43 5.39 -8.93
CA GLU A 26 -6.19 4.00 -8.52
C GLU A 26 -5.03 3.36 -9.28
N GLY A 27 -4.93 3.63 -10.59
CA GLY A 27 -3.86 3.08 -11.44
C GLY A 27 -2.48 3.56 -11.01
N GLU A 28 -2.32 4.86 -10.76
CA GLU A 28 -1.06 5.43 -10.28
C GLU A 28 -0.65 4.85 -8.91
N LEU A 29 -1.61 4.74 -7.99
CA LEU A 29 -1.36 4.14 -6.69
C LEU A 29 -0.95 2.66 -6.81
N LEU A 30 -1.62 1.92 -7.68
CA LEU A 30 -1.35 0.50 -7.91
C LEU A 30 0.04 0.29 -8.51
N ASP A 31 0.41 1.06 -9.52
CA ASP A 31 1.72 0.95 -10.13
C ASP A 31 2.83 1.28 -9.12
N ALA A 32 2.65 2.32 -8.29
CA ALA A 32 3.59 2.65 -7.22
C ALA A 32 3.69 1.55 -6.15
N ALA A 33 2.55 0.98 -5.74
CA ALA A 33 2.51 -0.11 -4.76
C ALA A 33 3.17 -1.39 -5.27
N VAL A 34 2.93 -1.74 -6.54
CA VAL A 34 3.58 -2.90 -7.20
C VAL A 34 5.08 -2.68 -7.30
N GLN A 35 5.53 -1.49 -7.69
CA GLN A 35 6.96 -1.18 -7.74
C GLN A 35 7.62 -1.37 -6.37
N HIS A 36 6.99 -0.93 -5.29
CA HIS A 36 7.46 -1.18 -3.92
C HIS A 36 7.48 -2.68 -3.59
N ALA A 37 6.40 -3.41 -3.88
CA ALA A 37 6.31 -4.85 -3.62
C ALA A 37 7.39 -5.65 -4.36
N VAL A 38 7.68 -5.32 -5.62
CA VAL A 38 8.70 -6.00 -6.42
C VAL A 38 10.10 -5.62 -5.95
N ALA A 39 10.40 -4.33 -5.84
CA ALA A 39 11.76 -3.86 -5.57
C ALA A 39 12.20 -4.09 -4.12
N VAL A 40 11.27 -4.00 -3.16
CA VAL A 40 11.57 -4.13 -1.73
C VAL A 40 11.25 -5.51 -1.21
N HIS A 41 10.13 -6.13 -1.61
CA HIS A 41 9.73 -7.45 -1.09
C HIS A 41 10.07 -8.61 -2.02
N GLY A 42 10.60 -8.34 -3.22
CA GLY A 42 10.97 -9.37 -4.18
C GLY A 42 9.78 -10.11 -4.78
N HIS A 43 8.56 -9.58 -4.64
CA HIS A 43 7.38 -10.16 -5.26
C HIS A 43 7.49 -10.08 -6.78
N THR A 44 6.79 -10.96 -7.48
CA THR A 44 6.65 -10.88 -8.94
C THR A 44 5.43 -10.05 -9.29
N ASP A 45 5.54 -9.14 -10.26
CA ASP A 45 4.40 -8.39 -10.78
C ASP A 45 3.46 -9.35 -11.52
N THR A 46 2.40 -9.79 -10.85
CA THR A 46 1.35 -10.63 -11.43
C THR A 46 -0.03 -9.98 -11.27
N PRO A 47 -1.02 -10.35 -12.10
CA PRO A 47 -2.39 -9.87 -11.96
C PRO A 47 -2.98 -10.13 -10.58
N GLU A 48 -2.63 -11.27 -9.96
CA GLU A 48 -3.08 -11.65 -8.62
C GLU A 48 -2.50 -10.72 -7.55
N LEU A 49 -1.20 -10.41 -7.61
CA LEU A 49 -0.57 -9.44 -6.71
C LEU A 49 -1.24 -8.06 -6.86
N ARG A 50 -1.49 -7.63 -8.09
CA ARG A 50 -2.15 -6.35 -8.37
C ARG A 50 -3.55 -6.28 -7.76
N GLN A 51 -4.35 -7.34 -7.91
CA GLN A 51 -5.68 -7.41 -7.29
C GLN A 51 -5.61 -7.39 -5.77
N GLN A 52 -4.67 -8.12 -5.17
CA GLN A 52 -4.44 -8.11 -3.73
C GLN A 52 -4.09 -6.70 -3.22
N LEU A 53 -3.13 -6.02 -3.85
CA LEU A 53 -2.75 -4.65 -3.47
C LEU A 53 -3.90 -3.66 -3.62
N ALA A 54 -4.66 -3.73 -4.73
CA ALA A 54 -5.81 -2.87 -4.95
C ALA A 54 -6.89 -3.04 -3.87
N SER A 55 -7.11 -4.27 -3.39
CA SER A 55 -8.06 -4.56 -2.29
C SER A 55 -7.68 -3.92 -0.95
N MET A 56 -6.43 -3.46 -0.79
CA MET A 56 -5.91 -2.85 0.42
C MET A 56 -6.03 -1.32 0.40
N PHE A 57 -6.54 -0.74 -0.69
CA PHE A 57 -6.67 0.72 -0.82
C PHE A 57 -7.73 1.28 0.12
N LYS A 58 -7.41 2.45 0.65
CA LYS A 58 -8.27 3.21 1.55
C LYS A 58 -8.45 4.62 1.02
N ALA A 59 -9.64 5.18 1.20
CA ALA A 59 -9.93 6.54 0.80
C ALA A 59 -9.25 7.55 1.74
N GLY A 60 -8.74 8.64 1.18
CA GLY A 60 -8.17 9.78 1.89
C GLY A 60 -6.65 9.80 1.92
N THR A 61 -6.10 10.24 3.05
CA THR A 61 -4.65 10.37 3.30
C THR A 61 -4.29 9.43 4.45
N PRO A 62 -3.15 8.72 4.39
CA PRO A 62 -2.73 7.87 5.49
C PRO A 62 -2.57 8.69 6.77
N PRO A 63 -2.89 8.12 7.95
CA PRO A 63 -2.71 8.82 9.20
C PRO A 63 -1.22 9.02 9.50
N VAL A 64 -0.87 10.10 10.20
CA VAL A 64 0.53 10.38 10.58
C VAL A 64 1.06 9.26 11.49
N GLU A 65 0.27 8.90 12.50
CA GLU A 65 0.51 7.75 13.37
C GLU A 65 -0.38 6.59 12.95
N LEU A 66 0.15 5.36 13.00
CA LEU A 66 -0.71 4.18 12.86
C LEU A 66 -1.74 4.18 13.97
N ALA A 67 -3.00 3.88 13.63
CA ALA A 67 -4.00 3.63 14.64
C ALA A 67 -3.49 2.49 15.52
N LYS A 68 -3.17 2.79 16.78
CA LYS A 68 -2.83 1.77 17.78
C LYS A 68 -4.05 0.87 17.89
N THR A 69 -3.97 -0.37 17.41
CA THR A 69 -4.96 -1.38 17.77
C THR A 69 -5.01 -1.43 19.29
N PRO A 70 -6.19 -1.23 19.94
CA PRO A 70 -6.27 -1.44 21.37
C PRO A 70 -5.87 -2.89 21.65
N ALA A 71 -4.96 -3.04 22.63
CA ALA A 71 -4.46 -4.34 23.08
C ALA A 71 -5.58 -5.27 23.54
#